data_AF-A0AAW6BBU1-F1
#
_entry.id   AF-A0AAW6BBU1-F1
#
_cell.length_a   1.000
_cell.length_b   1.000
_cell.length_c   1.000
_cell.angle_alpha   90.00
_cell.angle_beta   90.00
_cell.angle_gamma   90.00
#
_symmetry.space_group_name_H-M   'P 1'
#
loop_
_entity.id
_entity.type
_entity.pdbx_description
1 polymer ?
#
loop_
_entity_poly.entity_id
_entity_poly.type
_entity_poly.pdbx_seq_one_letter_code
_entity_poly.pdbx_strand_id
1 'polypeptide(L)'
;MKKSIKYFRPLYVLLLLLVAFTVLAIGLILSSSFHSSSNTPILMLKLNTANDEKPLYRKLLVNGELDKGKKFKVKNEEIVDASDIFIDHVNRKSNSIYLTVKKHVLKDQFKKQVRNPIYDRMIKQVVKEQQHPIFVFTMFKTKNHYYAYLALNAGIDDTGTIYRYSKKDKKMSGIGQTSNDEHVVAIREITR
;
A
#
# COMPACT_ATOMS: atom_id res chain seq x y z
N MET A 1 2.45 -74.90 5.81
CA MET A 1 1.18 -74.18 5.54
C MET A 1 1.46 -72.68 5.41
N LYS A 2 1.45 -72.12 4.20
CA LYS A 2 1.58 -70.67 3.93
C LYS A 2 0.23 -70.12 3.48
N LYS A 3 -0.42 -69.28 4.28
CA LYS A 3 -1.54 -68.42 3.84
C LYS A 3 -1.53 -67.12 4.64
N SER A 4 -0.79 -66.10 4.18
CA SER A 4 -0.98 -64.72 4.69
C SER A 4 -0.54 -63.61 3.73
N ILE A 5 -0.51 -63.84 2.41
CA ILE A 5 0.01 -62.83 1.44
C ILE A 5 -1.04 -62.45 0.38
N LYS A 6 -2.30 -62.28 0.77
CA LYS A 6 -3.34 -61.69 -0.11
C LYS A 6 -4.00 -60.43 0.42
N TYR A 7 -3.96 -60.18 1.74
CA TYR A 7 -4.57 -58.99 2.35
C TYR A 7 -3.61 -57.80 2.52
N PHE A 8 -2.29 -58.01 2.37
CA PHE A 8 -1.30 -56.94 2.56
C PHE A 8 -1.32 -55.87 1.46
N ARG A 9 -1.59 -56.26 0.20
CA ARG A 9 -1.65 -55.33 -0.93
C ARG A 9 -2.84 -54.34 -0.87
N PRO A 10 -4.10 -54.78 -0.64
CA PRO A 10 -5.21 -53.84 -0.57
C PRO A 10 -5.12 -52.91 0.64
N LEU A 11 -4.57 -53.38 1.77
CA LEU A 11 -4.37 -52.54 2.96
C LEU A 11 -3.37 -51.41 2.71
N TYR A 12 -2.27 -51.70 1.99
CA TYR A 12 -1.26 -50.70 1.64
C TYR A 12 -1.80 -49.65 0.66
N VAL A 13 -2.64 -50.08 -0.30
CA VAL A 13 -3.31 -49.17 -1.25
C VAL A 13 -4.31 -48.27 -0.52
N LEU A 14 -5.07 -48.81 0.44
CA LEU A 14 -5.99 -48.01 1.26
C LEU A 14 -5.24 -46.97 2.10
N LEU A 15 -4.10 -47.35 2.69
CA LEU A 15 -3.26 -46.44 3.47
C LEU A 15 -2.71 -45.29 2.61
N LEU A 16 -2.22 -45.59 1.40
CA LEU A 16 -1.71 -44.59 0.45
C LEU A 16 -2.81 -43.62 0.00
N LEU A 17 -4.02 -44.11 -0.27
CA LEU A 17 -5.17 -43.27 -0.62
C LEU A 17 -5.56 -42.35 0.54
N LEU A 18 -5.53 -42.85 1.77
CA LEU A 18 -5.87 -42.07 2.96
C LEU A 18 -4.84 -40.96 3.20
N VAL A 19 -3.55 -41.26 3.03
CA VAL A 19 -2.48 -40.25 3.08
C VAL A 19 -2.66 -39.20 1.96
N ALA A 20 -2.92 -39.62 0.72
CA ALA A 20 -3.16 -38.69 -0.38
C ALA A 20 -4.36 -37.77 -0.11
N PHE A 21 -5.45 -38.31 0.46
CA PHE A 21 -6.64 -37.53 0.81
C PHE A 21 -6.35 -36.52 1.93
N THR A 22 -5.56 -36.90 2.94
CA THR A 22 -5.15 -35.96 4.00
C THR A 22 -4.28 -34.82 3.48
N VAL A 23 -3.33 -35.10 2.58
CA VAL A 23 -2.48 -34.06 1.96
C VAL A 23 -3.33 -33.10 1.11
N LEU A 24 -4.29 -33.63 0.34
CA LEU A 24 -5.25 -32.82 -0.43
C LEU A 24 -6.13 -31.95 0.47
N ALA A 25 -6.66 -32.52 1.56
CA ALA A 25 -7.50 -31.78 2.51
C ALA A 25 -6.71 -30.66 3.22
N ILE A 26 -5.48 -30.93 3.66
CA ILE A 26 -4.59 -29.92 4.26
C ILE A 26 -4.26 -28.82 3.23
N GLY A 27 -3.98 -29.20 1.98
CA GLY A 27 -3.73 -28.25 0.90
C GLY A 27 -4.92 -27.32 0.62
N LEU A 28 -6.16 -27.84 0.65
CA LEU A 28 -7.38 -27.05 0.47
C LEU A 28 -7.69 -26.13 1.68
N ILE A 29 -7.47 -26.61 2.91
CA ILE A 29 -7.65 -25.82 4.13
C ILE A 29 -6.63 -24.66 4.17
N LEU A 30 -5.37 -24.93 3.84
CA LEU A 30 -4.35 -23.87 3.76
C LEU A 30 -4.68 -22.87 2.66
N SER A 31 -5.09 -23.32 1.47
CA SER A 31 -5.43 -22.43 0.34
C SER A 31 -6.65 -21.53 0.60
N SER A 32 -7.67 -22.05 1.30
CA SER A 32 -8.85 -21.27 1.70
C SER A 32 -8.56 -20.23 2.78
N SER A 33 -7.62 -20.52 3.70
CA SER A 33 -7.19 -19.54 4.71
C SER A 33 -6.46 -18.32 4.12
N PHE A 34 -5.77 -18.47 2.99
CA PHE A 34 -5.16 -17.36 2.25
C PHE A 34 -6.20 -16.46 1.55
N HIS A 35 -7.32 -17.01 1.08
CA HIS A 35 -8.36 -16.24 0.39
C HIS A 35 -9.28 -15.44 1.34
N SER A 36 -9.40 -15.83 2.61
CA SER A 36 -10.32 -15.15 3.55
C SER A 36 -9.82 -13.77 4.01
N SER A 37 -8.50 -13.52 3.95
CA SER A 37 -7.89 -12.26 4.40
C SER A 37 -7.86 -11.15 3.35
N SER A 38 -7.96 -11.47 2.05
CA SER A 38 -7.64 -10.55 0.95
C SER A 38 -8.54 -9.31 0.92
N ASN A 39 -9.83 -9.50 1.24
CA ASN A 39 -10.86 -8.45 1.10
C ASN A 39 -11.13 -7.67 2.38
N THR A 40 -10.27 -7.82 3.41
CA THR A 40 -10.43 -7.01 4.63
C THR A 40 -10.04 -5.57 4.35
N PRO A 41 -10.90 -4.57 4.62
CA PRO A 41 -10.55 -3.18 4.43
C PRO A 41 -9.66 -2.67 5.58
N ILE A 42 -8.57 -1.99 5.23
CA ILE A 42 -7.58 -1.45 6.17
C ILE A 42 -7.61 0.08 6.28
N LEU A 43 -7.96 0.78 5.20
CA LEU A 43 -8.07 2.24 5.17
C LEU A 43 -9.37 2.67 4.47
N MET A 44 -9.90 3.82 4.87
CA MET A 44 -10.80 4.62 4.05
C MET A 44 -10.01 5.78 3.45
N LEU A 45 -10.21 6.03 2.16
CA LEU A 45 -9.54 7.06 1.39
C LEU A 45 -10.58 8.07 0.91
N LYS A 46 -10.26 9.36 1.02
CA LYS A 46 -10.94 10.42 0.29
C LYS A 46 -10.03 10.82 -0.86
N LEU A 47 -10.57 10.80 -2.06
CA LEU A 47 -9.86 11.09 -3.30
C LEU A 47 -10.45 12.33 -3.96
N ASN A 48 -9.58 13.15 -4.53
CA ASN A 48 -9.97 14.14 -5.53
C ASN A 48 -9.72 13.54 -6.92
N THR A 49 -10.51 13.95 -7.90
CA THR A 49 -10.29 13.61 -9.33
C THR A 49 -9.77 14.84 -10.06
N ALA A 50 -8.97 14.65 -11.13
CA ALA A 50 -8.42 15.76 -11.92
C ALA A 50 -9.49 16.68 -12.52
N ASN A 51 -10.70 16.18 -12.77
CA ASN A 51 -11.82 16.94 -13.33
C ASN A 51 -12.60 17.77 -12.29
N ASP A 52 -12.09 17.94 -11.07
CA ASP A 52 -12.75 18.66 -9.97
C ASP A 52 -14.19 18.19 -9.67
N GLU A 53 -14.49 16.92 -9.97
CA GLU A 53 -15.77 16.33 -9.63
C GLU A 53 -15.93 16.16 -8.11
N LYS A 54 -17.12 15.70 -7.69
CA LYS A 54 -17.39 15.39 -6.29
C LYS A 54 -16.32 14.39 -5.77
N PRO A 55 -15.81 14.60 -4.53
CA PRO A 55 -14.78 13.73 -3.98
C PRO A 55 -15.25 12.28 -3.91
N LEU A 56 -14.38 11.37 -4.33
CA LEU A 56 -14.62 9.94 -4.27
C LEU A 56 -14.18 9.38 -2.92
N TYR A 57 -14.83 8.30 -2.50
CA TYR A 57 -14.48 7.58 -1.29
C TYR A 57 -14.23 6.12 -1.63
N ARG A 58 -13.07 5.60 -1.24
CA ARG A 58 -12.67 4.20 -1.45
C ARG A 58 -12.27 3.55 -0.13
N LYS A 59 -12.27 2.23 -0.10
CA LYS A 59 -11.60 1.43 0.93
C LYS A 59 -10.39 0.79 0.28
N LEU A 60 -9.24 0.85 0.96
CA LEU A 60 -8.09 0.04 0.60
C LEU A 60 -8.20 -1.30 1.32
N LEU A 61 -8.10 -2.40 0.58
CA LEU A 61 -8.14 -3.76 1.08
C LEU A 61 -6.71 -4.28 1.38
N VAL A 62 -6.59 -5.35 2.18
CA VAL A 62 -5.29 -5.96 2.51
C VAL A 62 -4.53 -6.42 1.27
N ASN A 63 -5.24 -6.88 0.23
CA ASN A 63 -4.66 -7.28 -1.05
C ASN A 63 -4.19 -6.11 -1.93
N GLY A 64 -4.41 -4.86 -1.49
CA GLY A 64 -4.02 -3.65 -2.22
C GLY A 64 -5.08 -3.10 -3.18
N GLU A 65 -6.22 -3.78 -3.34
CA GLU A 65 -7.32 -3.34 -4.20
C GLU A 65 -8.14 -2.22 -3.54
N LEU A 66 -8.79 -1.41 -4.39
CA LEU A 66 -9.70 -0.35 -3.98
C LEU A 66 -11.16 -0.75 -4.22
N ASP A 67 -11.97 -0.72 -3.16
CA ASP A 67 -13.42 -0.93 -3.21
C ASP A 67 -14.19 0.35 -2.86
N LYS A 68 -15.51 0.38 -3.10
CA LYS A 68 -16.38 1.51 -2.77
C LYS A 68 -16.36 1.83 -1.27
N GLY A 69 -16.02 3.07 -0.96
CA GLY A 69 -15.98 3.62 0.39
C GLY A 69 -17.24 4.39 0.76
N LYS A 70 -17.42 4.60 2.06
CA LYS A 70 -18.42 5.53 2.60
C LYS A 70 -17.75 6.87 2.88
N LYS A 71 -18.51 7.95 2.74
CA LYS A 71 -18.06 9.30 3.12
C LYS A 71 -17.60 9.31 4.58
N PHE A 72 -16.46 9.94 4.83
CA PHE A 72 -15.97 10.20 6.19
C PHE A 72 -15.42 11.61 6.32
N LYS A 73 -15.32 12.09 7.56
CA LYS A 73 -14.67 13.36 7.92
C LYS A 73 -13.30 13.06 8.50
N VAL A 74 -12.29 13.85 8.22
CA VAL A 74 -11.02 13.81 8.97
C VAL A 74 -11.30 14.27 10.41
N LYS A 75 -10.76 13.57 11.41
CA LYS A 75 -10.92 13.91 12.82
C LYS A 75 -9.58 14.32 13.42
N ASN A 76 -8.66 13.35 13.49
CA ASN A 76 -7.39 13.49 14.21
C ASN A 76 -6.19 13.17 13.31
N GLU A 77 -6.44 12.80 12.06
CA GLU A 77 -5.42 12.49 11.09
C GLU A 77 -4.70 13.78 10.66
N GLU A 78 -3.37 13.79 10.74
CA GLU A 78 -2.54 14.89 10.27
C GLU A 78 -2.21 14.64 8.79
N ILE A 79 -2.36 15.67 7.97
CA ILE A 79 -2.19 15.61 6.52
C ILE A 79 -1.18 16.69 6.14
N VAL A 80 -0.09 16.29 5.48
CA VAL A 80 0.98 17.19 5.05
C VAL A 80 1.20 16.99 3.56
N ASP A 81 0.83 18.00 2.77
CA ASP A 81 1.23 18.08 1.37
C ASP A 81 2.66 18.63 1.28
N ALA A 82 3.52 17.89 0.60
CA ALA A 82 4.92 18.21 0.40
C ALA A 82 5.31 18.14 -1.08
N SER A 83 4.33 18.22 -1.99
CA SER A 83 4.57 18.12 -3.43
C SER A 83 5.53 19.21 -3.93
N ASP A 84 5.43 20.41 -3.38
CA ASP A 84 6.17 21.58 -3.88
C ASP A 84 7.65 21.65 -3.43
N ILE A 85 8.11 20.74 -2.56
CA ILE A 85 9.46 20.82 -1.98
C ILE A 85 10.53 20.19 -2.88
N PHE A 86 10.12 19.34 -3.81
CA PHE A 86 11.02 18.61 -4.68
C PHE A 86 11.52 19.51 -5.82
N ILE A 87 12.80 19.35 -6.16
CA ILE A 87 13.42 19.99 -7.32
C ILE A 87 14.01 18.88 -8.17
N ASP A 88 13.57 18.83 -9.43
CA ASP A 88 14.04 17.87 -10.42
C ASP A 88 15.32 18.38 -11.09
N HIS A 89 16.25 17.46 -11.32
CA HIS A 89 17.49 17.72 -12.04
C HIS A 89 17.69 16.68 -13.13
N VAL A 90 18.12 17.12 -14.30
CA VAL A 90 18.42 16.22 -15.43
C VAL A 90 19.92 16.01 -15.53
N ASN A 91 20.37 14.78 -15.33
CA ASN A 91 21.73 14.38 -15.64
C ASN A 91 21.85 14.03 -17.13
N ARG A 92 22.38 14.98 -17.92
CA ARG A 92 22.56 14.81 -19.37
C ARG A 92 23.52 13.68 -19.76
N LYS A 93 24.44 13.29 -18.88
CA LYS A 93 25.43 12.23 -19.18
C LYS A 93 24.81 10.84 -19.07
N SER A 94 23.97 10.61 -18.06
CA SER A 94 23.28 9.33 -17.83
C SER A 94 21.85 9.30 -18.36
N ASN A 95 21.37 10.42 -18.92
CA ASN A 95 19.97 10.61 -19.33
C ASN A 95 18.97 10.24 -18.22
N SER A 96 19.28 10.61 -16.97
CA SER A 96 18.49 10.25 -15.79
C SER A 96 18.02 11.49 -15.04
N ILE A 97 16.84 11.43 -14.42
CA ILE A 97 16.37 12.45 -13.50
C ILE A 97 16.77 12.06 -12.08
N TYR A 98 17.20 13.03 -11.29
CA TYR A 98 17.35 12.88 -9.84
C TYR A 98 16.68 14.04 -9.11
N LEU A 99 16.29 13.78 -7.86
CA LEU A 99 15.57 14.73 -7.04
C LEU A 99 16.48 15.36 -5.99
N THR A 100 16.16 16.60 -5.63
CA THR A 100 16.66 17.26 -4.42
C THR A 100 15.50 17.94 -3.72
N VAL A 101 15.74 18.47 -2.51
CA VAL A 101 14.69 19.12 -1.71
C VAL A 101 15.13 20.54 -1.37
N LYS A 102 14.25 21.51 -1.64
CA LYS A 102 14.46 22.90 -1.24
C LYS A 102 14.26 23.07 0.27
N LYS A 103 14.82 24.14 0.84
CA LYS A 103 14.57 24.49 2.25
C LYS A 103 13.07 24.72 2.44
N HIS A 104 12.45 23.99 3.36
CA HIS A 104 11.00 24.00 3.55
C HIS A 104 10.61 23.95 5.02
N VAL A 105 9.36 24.30 5.30
CA VAL A 105 8.71 24.10 6.59
C VAL A 105 7.42 23.34 6.31
N LEU A 106 7.37 22.08 6.75
CA LEU A 106 6.16 21.27 6.59
C LEU A 106 5.01 21.88 7.38
N LYS A 107 3.83 21.89 6.78
CA LYS A 107 2.60 22.38 7.39
C LYS A 107 1.49 21.35 7.24
N ASP A 108 0.66 21.25 8.27
CA ASP A 108 -0.54 20.41 8.23
C ASP A 108 -1.68 21.08 7.45
N GLN A 109 -2.81 20.39 7.32
CA GLN A 109 -4.02 20.90 6.68
C GLN A 109 -4.59 22.18 7.33
N PHE A 110 -4.21 22.49 8.57
CA PHE A 110 -4.59 23.70 9.30
C PHE A 110 -3.51 24.78 9.25
N LYS A 111 -2.50 24.61 8.38
CA LYS A 111 -1.34 25.48 8.18
C LYS A 111 -0.42 25.61 9.41
N LYS A 112 -0.51 24.69 10.37
CA LYS A 112 0.39 24.63 11.52
C LYS A 112 1.69 23.95 11.15
N GLN A 113 2.81 24.46 11.67
CA GLN A 113 4.11 23.87 11.43
C GLN A 113 4.16 22.45 12.02
N VAL A 114 4.60 21.49 11.21
CA VAL A 114 4.84 20.12 11.64
C VAL A 114 6.33 19.85 11.75
N ARG A 115 6.77 19.38 12.92
CA ARG A 115 8.16 18.96 13.18
C ARG A 115 8.16 17.46 13.47
N ASN A 116 8.12 16.64 12.42
CA ASN A 116 8.04 15.19 12.55
C ASN A 116 9.20 14.50 11.82
N PRO A 117 10.16 13.89 12.52
CA PRO A 117 11.32 13.25 11.89
C PRO A 117 10.97 12.01 11.05
N ILE A 118 9.73 11.51 11.13
CA ILE A 118 9.27 10.45 10.23
C ILE A 118 9.01 11.01 8.83
N TYR A 119 8.44 12.21 8.70
CA TYR A 119 8.23 12.83 7.39
C TYR A 119 9.54 13.16 6.68
N ASP A 120 10.55 13.64 7.41
CA ASP A 120 11.88 13.85 6.84
C ASP A 120 12.48 12.56 6.26
N ARG A 121 12.25 11.41 6.92
CA ARG A 121 12.70 10.10 6.44
C ARG A 121 11.94 9.64 5.20
N MET A 122 10.63 9.86 5.17
CA MET A 122 9.79 9.55 4.02
C MET A 122 10.20 10.39 2.81
N ILE A 123 10.40 11.70 2.98
CA ILE A 123 10.90 12.61 1.93
C ILE A 123 12.27 12.13 1.42
N LYS A 124 13.22 11.83 2.32
CA LYS A 124 14.55 11.33 1.93
C LYS A 124 14.48 10.03 1.14
N GLN A 125 13.54 9.14 1.48
CA GLN A 125 13.34 7.92 0.72
C GLN A 125 12.82 8.22 -0.69
N VAL A 126 11.83 9.11 -0.85
CA VAL A 126 11.36 9.55 -2.18
C VAL A 126 12.52 10.09 -3.02
N VAL A 127 13.32 11.01 -2.45
CA VAL A 127 14.49 11.59 -3.12
C VAL A 127 15.49 10.53 -3.59
N LYS A 128 15.69 9.49 -2.78
CA LYS A 128 16.67 8.44 -3.06
C LYS A 128 16.18 7.46 -4.13
N GLU A 129 14.89 7.14 -4.13
CA GLU A 129 14.33 6.02 -4.89
C GLU A 129 13.67 6.44 -6.21
N GLN A 130 13.16 7.67 -6.30
CA GLN A 130 12.42 8.12 -7.48
C GLN A 130 13.34 8.73 -8.54
N GLN A 131 13.11 8.34 -9.79
CA GLN A 131 13.81 8.83 -10.99
C GLN A 131 12.88 9.58 -11.95
N HIS A 132 11.74 10.03 -11.45
CA HIS A 132 10.74 10.79 -12.20
C HIS A 132 10.33 12.02 -11.39
N PRO A 133 9.87 13.10 -12.06
CA PRO A 133 9.32 14.26 -11.37
C PRO A 133 8.16 13.86 -10.46
N ILE A 134 8.09 14.48 -9.30
CA ILE A 134 7.00 14.25 -8.35
C ILE A 134 5.81 15.12 -8.73
N PHE A 135 4.66 14.51 -9.01
CA PHE A 135 3.43 15.25 -9.27
C PHE A 135 2.71 15.57 -7.95
N VAL A 136 2.45 14.54 -7.15
CA VAL A 136 1.80 14.69 -5.85
C VAL A 136 2.56 13.87 -4.82
N PHE A 137 2.85 14.48 -3.67
CA PHE A 137 3.33 13.78 -2.50
C PHE A 137 2.65 14.29 -1.24
N THR A 138 1.76 13.47 -0.68
CA THR A 138 1.04 13.78 0.55
C THR A 138 1.36 12.74 1.61
N MET A 139 1.74 13.19 2.79
CA MET A 139 1.99 12.33 3.94
C MET A 139 0.85 12.43 4.94
N PHE A 140 0.62 11.33 5.63
CA PHE A 140 -0.46 11.18 6.59
C PHE A 140 0.04 10.54 7.87
N LYS A 141 -0.43 11.04 9.00
CA LYS A 141 -0.30 10.38 10.29
C LYS A 141 -1.69 10.10 10.85
N THR A 142 -1.96 8.84 11.09
CA THR A 142 -3.16 8.35 11.78
C THR A 142 -2.83 8.13 13.26
N LYS A 143 -3.78 7.54 14.01
CA LYS A 143 -3.54 7.18 15.42
C LYS A 143 -2.34 6.24 15.58
N ASN A 144 -2.20 5.25 14.70
CA ASN A 144 -1.25 4.16 14.88
C ASN A 144 -0.09 4.19 13.87
N HIS A 145 -0.31 4.71 12.67
CA HIS A 145 0.64 4.56 11.57
C HIS A 145 0.88 5.86 10.79
N TYR A 146 1.85 5.75 9.90
CA TYR A 146 2.27 6.78 8.96
C TYR A 146 2.10 6.22 7.55
N TYR A 147 1.58 7.04 6.67
CA TYR A 147 1.31 6.68 5.29
C TYR A 147 1.74 7.80 4.37
N ALA A 148 1.94 7.49 3.09
CA ALA A 148 2.10 8.48 2.05
C ALA A 148 1.28 8.10 0.83
N TYR A 149 0.93 9.11 0.05
CA TYR A 149 0.49 8.98 -1.32
C TYR A 149 1.53 9.66 -2.20
N LEU A 150 1.94 8.99 -3.27
CA LEU A 150 2.93 9.47 -4.21
C LEU A 150 2.43 9.20 -5.63
N ALA A 151 2.23 10.26 -6.41
CA ALA A 151 2.02 10.19 -7.85
C ALA A 151 3.20 10.85 -8.55
N LEU A 152 3.69 10.20 -9.61
CA LEU A 152 4.79 10.70 -10.43
C LEU A 152 4.22 11.33 -11.68
N ASN A 153 4.90 12.33 -12.24
CA ASN A 153 4.59 12.84 -13.57
C ASN A 153 5.38 12.01 -14.59
N ALA A 154 4.85 10.82 -14.90
CA ALA A 154 5.48 9.87 -15.84
C ALA A 154 4.92 9.98 -17.27
N GLY A 155 3.90 10.81 -17.49
CA GLY A 155 3.37 11.19 -18.79
C GLY A 155 2.42 10.19 -19.47
N ILE A 156 2.45 8.91 -19.11
CA ILE A 156 1.59 7.86 -19.71
C ILE A 156 0.68 7.20 -18.65
N ASP A 157 1.14 7.14 -17.40
CA ASP A 157 0.45 6.48 -16.29
C ASP A 157 0.63 7.35 -15.04
N ASP A 158 -0.44 8.06 -14.67
CA ASP A 158 -0.47 8.94 -13.51
C ASP A 158 -1.11 8.23 -12.30
N THR A 159 -1.05 6.89 -12.27
CA THR A 159 -1.41 6.12 -11.07
C THR A 159 -0.56 6.56 -9.88
N GLY A 160 -1.22 6.70 -8.73
CA GLY A 160 -0.53 7.00 -7.49
C GLY A 160 -0.38 5.78 -6.62
N THR A 161 0.76 5.66 -5.95
CA THR A 161 1.01 4.59 -4.99
C THR A 161 0.75 5.05 -3.58
N ILE A 162 0.02 4.23 -2.82
CA ILE A 162 -0.23 4.40 -1.39
C ILE A 162 0.83 3.59 -0.65
N TYR A 163 1.55 4.24 0.25
CA TYR A 163 2.61 3.65 1.05
C TYR A 163 2.24 3.62 2.53
N ARG A 164 2.73 2.60 3.24
CA ARG A 164 2.81 2.58 4.71
C ARG A 164 4.27 2.66 5.14
N TYR A 165 4.56 3.51 6.11
CA TYR A 165 5.89 3.61 6.69
C TYR A 165 6.05 2.67 7.90
N SER A 166 7.05 1.80 7.85
CA SER A 166 7.45 0.94 8.97
C SER A 166 8.46 1.68 9.85
N LYS A 167 8.09 1.94 11.11
CA LYS A 167 9.04 2.51 12.09
C LYS A 167 10.21 1.58 12.39
N LYS A 168 9.98 0.26 12.34
CA LYS A 168 10.98 -0.78 12.59
C LYS A 168 12.01 -0.79 11.47
N ASP A 169 11.54 -0.86 10.22
CA ASP A 169 12.40 -1.02 9.04
C ASP A 169 12.88 0.32 8.48
N LYS A 170 12.35 1.42 9.03
CA LYS A 170 12.63 2.81 8.63
C LYS A 170 12.45 3.05 7.13
N LYS A 171 11.45 2.40 6.53
CA LYS A 171 11.14 2.48 5.10
C LYS A 171 9.64 2.49 4.84
N MET A 172 9.27 3.09 3.73
CA MET A 172 7.96 3.00 3.11
C MET A 172 7.86 1.71 2.29
N SER A 173 6.67 1.12 2.27
CA SER A 173 6.34 -0.01 1.39
C SER A 173 4.96 0.22 0.79
N GLY A 174 4.84 0.00 -0.52
CA GLY A 174 3.58 0.14 -1.24
C GLY A 174 2.54 -0.84 -0.70
N ILE A 175 1.32 -0.35 -0.51
CA ILE A 175 0.19 -1.13 0.01
C ILE A 175 -1.06 -1.04 -0.88
N GLY A 176 -0.99 -0.29 -1.98
CA GLY A 176 -2.08 -0.13 -2.94
C GLY A 176 -1.77 0.94 -3.97
N GLN A 177 -2.58 1.00 -5.02
CA GLN A 177 -2.49 2.01 -6.07
C GLN A 177 -3.87 2.62 -6.35
N THR A 178 -3.89 3.90 -6.71
CA THR A 178 -5.09 4.58 -7.22
C THR A 178 -5.16 4.45 -8.73
N SER A 179 -6.34 4.68 -9.30
CA SER A 179 -6.48 4.85 -10.75
C SER A 179 -5.83 6.16 -11.21
N ASN A 180 -5.64 6.30 -12.52
CA ASN A 180 -5.29 7.58 -13.14
C ASN A 180 -6.24 8.69 -12.65
N ASP A 181 -5.69 9.88 -12.45
CA ASP A 181 -6.40 11.09 -12.03
C ASP A 181 -7.01 11.05 -10.61
N GLU A 182 -6.92 9.95 -9.87
CA GLU A 182 -7.41 9.85 -8.48
C GLU A 182 -6.28 10.16 -7.48
N HIS A 183 -6.35 11.29 -6.77
CA HIS A 183 -5.34 11.69 -5.77
C HIS A 183 -5.86 11.54 -4.34
N VAL A 184 -5.13 10.84 -3.48
CA VAL A 184 -5.49 10.69 -2.06
C VAL A 184 -5.26 12.00 -1.32
N VAL A 185 -6.34 12.60 -0.82
CA VAL A 185 -6.29 13.86 -0.05
C VAL A 185 -6.57 13.68 1.43
N ALA A 186 -7.13 12.54 1.82
CA ALA A 186 -7.25 12.17 3.24
C ALA A 186 -7.35 10.67 3.40
N ILE A 187 -6.90 10.18 4.55
CA ILE A 187 -7.02 8.78 4.94
C ILE A 187 -7.62 8.65 6.32
N ARG A 188 -8.19 7.48 6.60
CA ARG A 188 -8.58 7.04 7.94
C ARG A 188 -8.31 5.56 8.09
N GLU A 189 -7.70 5.17 9.20
CA GLU A 189 -7.62 3.77 9.60
C GLU A 189 -8.99 3.19 9.95
N ILE A 190 -9.23 1.98 9.47
CA ILE A 190 -10.35 1.16 9.95
C ILE A 190 -9.80 0.37 11.14
N THR A 191 -9.91 0.95 12.33
CA THR A 191 -9.65 0.22 13.58
C THR A 191 -10.77 -0.81 13.80
N ARG A 192 -10.38 -2.08 13.95
CA ARG A 192 -11.22 -3.11 14.55
C ARG A 192 -11.32 -2.88 16.07
#